data_AF-A0A0N9ZRH5-F1
#
_entry.id   AF-A0A0N9ZRH5-F1
#
_cell.length_a   1.000
_cell.length_b   1.000
_cell.length_c   1.000
_cell.angle_alpha   90.00
_cell.angle_beta   90.00
_cell.angle_gamma   90.00
#
_symmetry.space_group_name_H-M   'P 1'
#
loop_
_entity.id
_entity.type
_entity.pdbx_description
1 polymer ?
#
loop_
_entity_poly.entity_id
_entity_poly.type
_entity_poly.pdbx_seq_one_letter_code
_entity_poly.pdbx_strand_id
1 'polypeptide(L)'
;IEGADIWGFPKWLKDILFNGGLVMTLVMCMIGQLNSQVNASHCMLDYIDNYFALFTLWIAMCIEFSGLLHSSYLVAILVGFLAGQPVNSNEEPRKGAQKVFFWSRSLFSLVILCLSIYVTLTALFNGNTSMWESVPPGLAVVVFFVLMCILGMLEGMQIAFFSVAKFKKNERGSSFFAKKICELLYDGDGHNL
;
A
#
# COMPACT_ATOMS: atom_id res chain seq x y z
N ILE A 1 -21.51 -15.86 -25.85
CA ILE A 1 -21.04 -17.28 -25.87
C ILE A 1 -21.52 -17.89 -24.56
N GLU A 2 -22.78 -18.31 -24.51
CA GLU A 2 -23.34 -18.99 -23.34
C GLU A 2 -22.93 -20.47 -23.42
N GLY A 3 -22.12 -20.95 -22.48
CA GLY A 3 -21.72 -22.35 -22.39
C GLY A 3 -20.27 -22.69 -22.78
N ALA A 4 -19.40 -21.70 -23.02
CA ALA A 4 -17.97 -21.99 -23.16
C ALA A 4 -17.36 -22.35 -21.80
N ASP A 5 -17.08 -23.63 -21.61
CA ASP A 5 -16.44 -24.13 -20.40
C ASP A 5 -14.93 -23.79 -20.45
N ILE A 6 -14.55 -22.71 -19.78
CA ILE A 6 -13.14 -22.33 -19.69
C ILE A 6 -12.44 -23.38 -18.80
N TRP A 7 -11.71 -24.28 -19.46
CA TRP A 7 -10.76 -25.21 -18.85
C TRP A 7 -11.37 -26.29 -17.93
N GLY A 8 -12.69 -26.52 -17.99
CA GLY A 8 -13.37 -27.61 -17.26
C GLY A 8 -13.37 -27.46 -15.73
N PHE A 9 -13.09 -26.27 -15.20
CA PHE A 9 -13.13 -26.02 -13.76
C PHE A 9 -14.55 -26.07 -13.20
N PRO A 10 -14.72 -26.43 -11.91
CA PRO A 10 -16.03 -26.37 -11.25
C PRO A 10 -16.57 -24.93 -11.23
N LYS A 11 -17.89 -24.78 -11.36
CA LYS A 11 -18.55 -23.47 -11.53
C LYS A 11 -18.23 -22.47 -10.41
N TRP A 12 -18.22 -22.93 -9.15
CA TRP A 12 -17.88 -22.10 -8.00
C TRP A 12 -16.45 -21.53 -8.08
N LEU A 13 -15.48 -22.29 -8.59
CA LEU A 13 -14.10 -21.83 -8.72
C LEU A 13 -13.99 -20.75 -9.80
N LYS A 14 -14.71 -20.90 -10.93
CA LYS A 14 -14.76 -19.90 -11.99
C LYS A 14 -15.41 -18.61 -11.52
N ASP A 15 -16.47 -18.70 -10.73
CA ASP A 15 -17.17 -17.54 -10.18
C ASP A 15 -16.28 -16.74 -9.22
N ILE A 16 -15.47 -17.40 -8.38
CA ILE A 16 -14.55 -16.71 -7.47
C ILE A 16 -13.34 -16.13 -8.22
N LEU A 17 -12.70 -16.93 -9.08
CA LEU A 17 -11.46 -16.54 -9.74
C LEU A 17 -11.69 -15.46 -10.82
N PHE A 18 -12.67 -15.66 -11.69
CA PHE A 18 -12.88 -14.80 -12.87
C PHE A 18 -13.98 -13.77 -12.63
N ASN A 19 -15.18 -14.19 -12.22
CA ASN A 19 -16.30 -13.24 -12.00
C ASN A 19 -16.07 -12.35 -10.77
N GLY A 20 -15.43 -12.87 -9.73
CA GLY A 20 -15.04 -12.10 -8.53
C GLY A 20 -13.86 -11.15 -8.75
N GLY A 21 -13.21 -11.19 -9.92
CA GLY A 21 -12.10 -10.29 -10.26
C GLY A 21 -10.75 -10.65 -9.62
N LEU A 22 -10.67 -11.74 -8.83
CA LEU A 22 -9.47 -12.14 -8.11
C LEU A 22 -8.28 -12.40 -9.06
N VAL A 23 -8.51 -13.06 -10.20
CA VAL A 23 -7.47 -13.28 -11.22
C VAL A 23 -6.94 -11.96 -11.76
N MET A 24 -7.81 -10.99 -12.04
CA MET A 24 -7.38 -9.68 -12.54
C MET A 24 -6.55 -8.93 -11.49
N THR A 25 -6.96 -8.99 -10.22
CA THR A 25 -6.20 -8.40 -9.11
C THR A 25 -4.84 -9.07 -8.95
N LEU A 26 -4.77 -10.41 -8.96
CA LEU A 26 -3.51 -11.14 -8.85
C LEU A 26 -2.56 -10.85 -10.02
N VAL A 27 -3.06 -10.84 -11.26
CA VAL A 27 -2.25 -10.52 -12.44
C VAL A 27 -1.72 -9.09 -12.34
N MET A 28 -2.54 -8.14 -11.91
CA MET A 28 -2.11 -6.75 -11.71
C MET A 28 -1.03 -6.64 -10.63
N CYS A 29 -1.19 -7.32 -9.49
CA CYS A 29 -0.20 -7.28 -8.41
C CYS A 29 1.12 -7.98 -8.80
N MET A 30 1.06 -9.13 -9.47
CA MET A 30 2.25 -9.89 -9.86
C MET A 30 3.06 -9.15 -10.94
N ILE A 31 2.39 -8.65 -11.97
CA ILE A 31 3.05 -7.97 -13.09
C ILE A 31 3.42 -6.53 -12.72
N GLY A 32 2.52 -5.80 -12.04
CA GLY A 32 2.70 -4.38 -11.78
C GLY A 32 3.60 -4.07 -10.58
N GLN A 33 3.52 -4.86 -9.50
CA GLN A 33 4.14 -4.50 -8.22
C GLN A 33 5.21 -5.50 -7.79
N LEU A 34 4.90 -6.81 -7.78
CA LEU A 34 5.76 -7.78 -7.11
C LEU A 34 7.09 -7.98 -7.86
N ASN A 35 7.05 -8.15 -9.19
CA ASN A 35 8.26 -8.36 -9.98
C ASN A 35 9.23 -7.16 -9.93
N SER A 36 8.69 -5.94 -9.97
CA SER A 36 9.47 -4.71 -9.87
C SER A 36 10.10 -4.55 -8.49
N GLN A 37 9.36 -4.85 -7.41
CA GLN A 37 9.87 -4.82 -6.04
C GLN A 37 10.98 -5.86 -5.81
N VAL A 38 10.80 -7.09 -6.28
CA VAL A 38 11.81 -8.16 -6.12
C VAL A 38 13.09 -7.81 -6.87
N ASN A 39 12.98 -7.32 -8.12
CA ASN A 39 14.16 -6.91 -8.88
C ASN A 39 14.87 -5.71 -8.22
N ALA A 40 14.11 -4.73 -7.71
CA ALA A 40 14.65 -3.59 -6.98
C ALA A 40 15.32 -3.99 -5.66
N SER A 41 14.87 -5.07 -5.00
CA SER A 41 15.49 -5.55 -3.75
C SER A 41 16.86 -6.20 -3.94
N HIS A 42 17.14 -6.77 -5.12
CA HIS A 42 18.41 -7.48 -5.35
C HIS A 42 19.47 -6.59 -6.00
N CYS A 43 19.08 -5.72 -6.94
CA CYS A 43 19.99 -4.82 -7.64
C CYS A 43 19.39 -3.41 -7.73
N MET A 44 19.24 -2.74 -6.58
CA MET A 44 18.57 -1.44 -6.49
C MET A 44 19.17 -0.38 -7.42
N LEU A 45 20.50 -0.28 -7.49
CA LEU A 45 21.19 0.72 -8.31
C LEU A 45 21.02 0.44 -9.81
N ASP A 46 21.18 -0.81 -10.24
CA ASP A 46 20.98 -1.19 -11.64
C ASP A 46 19.51 -1.05 -12.06
N TYR A 47 18.57 -1.24 -11.12
CA TYR A 47 17.14 -1.05 -11.37
C TYR A 47 16.77 0.41 -11.65
N ILE A 48 17.42 1.36 -10.98
CA ILE A 48 17.18 2.80 -11.17
C ILE A 48 18.05 3.43 -12.26
N ASP A 49 19.09 2.73 -12.73
CA ASP A 49 20.01 3.22 -13.77
C ASP A 49 19.42 3.10 -15.19
N ASN A 50 18.25 3.72 -15.39
CA ASN A 50 17.60 3.81 -16.68
C ASN A 50 16.75 5.09 -16.80
N TYR A 51 16.63 5.62 -18.02
CA TYR A 51 15.83 6.82 -18.31
C TYR A 51 14.36 6.66 -17.91
N PHE A 52 13.80 5.45 -17.98
CA PHE A 52 12.44 5.19 -17.54
C PHE A 52 12.27 5.37 -16.02
N ALA A 53 13.24 4.91 -15.22
CA ALA A 53 13.21 5.12 -13.77
C ALA A 53 13.33 6.61 -13.42
N LEU A 54 14.22 7.34 -14.10
CA LEU A 54 14.33 8.80 -13.94
C LEU A 54 13.02 9.52 -14.30
N PHE A 55 12.35 9.11 -15.37
CA PHE A 55 11.03 9.64 -15.74
C PHE A 55 9.98 9.39 -14.64
N THR A 56 9.92 8.17 -14.11
CA THR A 56 8.98 7.86 -13.01
C THR A 56 9.30 8.66 -11.74
N LEU A 57 10.57 8.94 -11.46
CA LEU A 57 11.00 9.83 -10.37
C LEU A 57 10.48 11.25 -10.59
N TRP A 58 10.62 11.81 -11.79
CA TRP A 58 10.10 13.15 -12.09
C TRP A 58 8.57 13.23 -11.94
N ILE A 59 7.84 12.19 -12.37
CA ILE A 59 6.39 12.11 -12.12
C ILE A 59 6.11 12.05 -10.61
N ALA A 60 6.84 11.23 -9.86
CA ALA A 60 6.67 11.12 -8.41
C ALA A 60 6.92 12.46 -7.72
N MET A 61 7.96 13.20 -8.11
CA MET A 61 8.25 14.55 -7.62
C MET A 61 7.14 15.55 -7.99
N CYS A 62 6.57 15.46 -9.19
CA CYS A 62 5.42 16.28 -9.59
C CYS A 62 4.17 15.96 -8.75
N ILE A 63 3.90 14.68 -8.49
CA ILE A 63 2.79 14.24 -7.64
C ILE A 63 3.02 14.71 -6.19
N GLU A 64 4.25 14.58 -5.70
CA GLU A 64 4.63 15.09 -4.39
C GLU A 64 4.40 16.61 -4.34
N PHE A 65 4.84 17.35 -5.36
CA PHE A 65 4.60 18.79 -5.44
C PHE A 65 3.11 19.16 -5.52
N SER A 66 2.28 18.35 -6.20
CA SER A 66 0.84 18.59 -6.31
C SER A 66 0.09 18.49 -4.98
N GLY A 67 0.64 17.75 -4.01
CA GLY A 67 0.03 17.57 -2.71
C GLY A 67 -0.98 16.43 -2.60
N LEU A 68 -1.29 15.72 -3.69
CA LEU A 68 -2.35 14.70 -3.73
C LEU A 68 -2.23 13.60 -2.66
N LEU A 69 -1.01 13.24 -2.26
CA LEU A 69 -0.73 12.16 -1.29
C LEU A 69 -0.46 12.66 0.15
N HIS A 70 -0.76 13.92 0.47
CA HIS A 70 -0.39 14.54 1.75
C HIS A 70 -1.28 14.22 2.95
N SER A 71 -2.35 13.45 2.77
CA SER A 71 -3.21 13.00 3.87
C SER A 71 -2.43 12.20 4.94
N SER A 72 -1.40 11.45 4.54
CA SER A 72 -0.54 10.67 5.44
C SER A 72 0.16 11.52 6.51
N TYR A 73 0.54 12.77 6.19
CA TYR A 73 1.14 13.68 7.16
C TYR A 73 0.17 14.03 8.29
N LEU A 74 -1.12 14.22 8.00
CA LEU A 74 -2.13 14.49 9.03
C LEU A 74 -2.34 13.28 9.93
N VAL A 75 -2.39 12.10 9.32
CA VAL A 75 -2.50 10.84 10.06
C VAL A 75 -1.28 10.63 10.96
N ALA A 76 -0.07 10.87 10.46
CA ALA A 76 1.16 10.75 11.25
C ALA A 76 1.20 11.75 12.43
N ILE A 77 0.80 13.01 12.21
CA ILE A 77 0.71 14.01 13.27
C ILE A 77 -0.34 13.59 14.32
N LEU A 78 -1.51 13.10 13.88
CA LEU A 78 -2.58 12.65 14.76
C LEU A 78 -2.14 11.43 15.58
N VAL A 79 -1.52 10.44 14.96
CA VAL A 79 -1.01 9.24 15.65
C VAL A 79 0.11 9.61 16.61
N GLY A 80 1.04 10.49 16.23
CA GLY A 80 2.09 10.98 17.13
C GLY A 80 1.52 11.74 18.34
N PHE A 81 0.46 12.52 18.12
CA PHE A 81 -0.26 13.19 19.20
C PHE A 81 -0.93 12.19 20.14
N LEU A 82 -1.61 11.17 19.61
CA LEU A 82 -2.25 10.10 20.40
C LEU A 82 -1.23 9.22 21.14
N ALA A 83 -0.06 8.98 20.54
CA ALA A 83 1.01 8.19 21.13
C ALA A 83 1.86 8.97 22.14
N GLY A 84 1.61 10.26 22.33
CA GLY A 84 2.40 11.13 23.22
C GLY A 84 3.83 11.38 22.74
N GLN A 85 4.15 11.02 21.50
CA GLN A 85 5.45 11.24 20.86
C GLN A 85 5.23 12.12 19.62
N PRO A 86 5.31 13.46 19.75
CA PRO A 86 5.16 14.34 18.61
C PRO A 86 6.25 14.04 17.59
N VAL A 87 5.87 13.99 16.30
CA VAL A 87 6.78 13.74 15.19
C VAL A 87 7.86 14.82 15.20
N ASN A 88 9.09 14.46 15.61
CA ASN A 88 10.24 15.35 15.56
C ASN A 88 10.73 15.44 14.11
N SER A 89 10.41 16.55 13.45
CA SER A 89 10.97 16.86 12.13
C SER A 89 12.36 17.47 12.30
N ASN A 90 13.32 16.99 11.52
CA ASN A 90 14.67 17.58 11.43
C ASN A 90 14.72 18.79 10.46
N GLU A 91 13.59 19.19 9.88
CA GLU A 91 13.50 20.34 8.97
C GLU A 91 13.36 21.66 9.73
N GLU A 92 13.89 22.75 9.14
CA GLU A 92 13.70 24.10 9.66
C GLU A 92 12.20 24.45 9.81
N PRO A 93 11.81 25.22 10.85
CA PRO A 93 10.43 25.59 11.07
C PRO A 93 9.86 26.39 9.89
N ARG A 94 8.85 25.83 9.23
CA ARG A 94 8.21 26.39 8.03
C ARG A 94 7.67 27.80 8.31
N LYS A 95 8.13 28.80 7.56
CA LYS A 95 7.73 30.21 7.74
C LYS A 95 6.40 30.50 7.02
N GLY A 96 5.46 31.16 7.72
CA GLY A 96 4.24 31.80 7.21
C GLY A 96 3.61 31.15 5.96
N ALA A 97 3.97 31.64 4.78
CA ALA A 97 3.46 31.17 3.49
C ALA A 97 3.68 29.67 3.24
N GLN A 98 4.82 29.11 3.65
CA GLN A 98 5.11 27.68 3.52
C GLN A 98 4.21 26.83 4.41
N LYS A 99 3.86 27.33 5.60
CA LYS A 99 2.95 26.64 6.52
C LYS A 99 1.52 26.60 5.97
N VAL A 100 1.06 27.72 5.41
CA VAL A 100 -0.26 27.81 4.78
C VAL A 100 -0.32 26.92 3.52
N PHE A 101 0.72 26.96 2.69
CA PHE A 101 0.83 26.09 1.51
C PHE A 101 0.79 24.60 1.89
N PHE A 102 1.52 24.21 2.93
CA PHE A 102 1.52 22.85 3.46
C PHE A 102 0.14 22.41 3.99
N TRP A 103 -0.54 23.24 4.76
CA TRP A 103 -1.87 22.91 5.27
C TRP A 103 -2.93 22.87 4.18
N SER A 104 -2.89 23.79 3.21
CA SER A 104 -3.84 23.84 2.10
C SER A 104 -3.80 22.57 1.23
N ARG A 105 -2.61 22.15 0.81
CA ARG A 105 -2.43 20.92 0.02
C ARG A 105 -2.80 19.66 0.80
N SER A 106 -2.54 19.65 2.10
CA SER A 106 -2.87 18.53 2.98
C SER A 106 -4.38 18.41 3.19
N LEU A 107 -5.07 19.53 3.34
CA LEU A 107 -6.54 19.58 3.35
C LEU A 107 -7.13 19.12 2.01
N PHE A 108 -6.58 19.59 0.89
CA PHE A 108 -7.02 19.17 -0.45
C PHE A 108 -6.89 17.65 -0.66
N SER A 109 -5.76 17.06 -0.25
CA SER A 109 -5.56 15.60 -0.26
C SER A 109 -6.59 14.86 0.59
N LEU A 110 -6.90 15.39 1.79
CA LEU A 110 -7.91 14.80 2.67
C LEU A 110 -9.32 14.85 2.04
N VAL A 111 -9.66 15.95 1.35
CA VAL A 111 -10.94 16.07 0.62
C VAL A 111 -11.03 15.03 -0.49
N ILE A 112 -9.97 14.85 -1.28
CA ILE A 112 -9.93 13.84 -2.35
C ILE A 112 -10.05 12.43 -1.77
N LEU A 113 -9.38 12.14 -0.65
CA LEU A 113 -9.49 10.85 0.02
C LEU A 113 -10.93 10.58 0.48
N CYS A 114 -11.57 11.56 1.14
CA CYS A 114 -12.97 11.43 1.56
C CYS A 114 -13.92 11.24 0.37
N LEU A 115 -13.68 11.96 -0.74
CA LEU A 115 -14.45 11.79 -1.97
C LEU A 115 -14.27 10.40 -2.58
N SER A 116 -13.03 9.89 -2.59
CA SER A 116 -12.74 8.54 -3.08
C SER A 116 -13.48 7.48 -2.26
N ILE A 117 -13.42 7.57 -0.93
CA ILE A 117 -14.16 6.68 -0.03
C ILE A 117 -15.67 6.79 -0.28
N TYR A 118 -16.19 8.01 -0.43
CA TYR A 118 -17.61 8.25 -0.71
C TYR A 118 -18.06 7.59 -2.03
N VAL A 119 -17.32 7.77 -3.11
CA VAL A 119 -17.63 7.14 -4.42
C VAL A 119 -17.55 5.62 -4.33
N THR A 120 -16.55 5.08 -3.63
CA THR A 120 -16.41 3.63 -3.44
C THR A 120 -17.58 3.05 -2.62
N LEU A 121 -17.96 3.69 -1.52
CA LEU A 121 -19.11 3.25 -0.72
C LEU A 121 -20.42 3.38 -1.50
N THR A 122 -20.60 4.45 -2.29
CA THR A 122 -21.78 4.62 -3.14
C THR A 122 -21.85 3.53 -4.22
N ALA A 123 -20.73 3.22 -4.87
CA ALA A 123 -20.66 2.13 -5.85
C ALA A 123 -20.95 0.77 -5.22
N LEU A 124 -20.47 0.55 -3.99
CA LEU A 124 -20.71 -0.66 -3.22
C LEU A 124 -22.19 -0.84 -2.87
N PHE A 125 -22.85 0.20 -2.36
CA PHE A 125 -24.28 0.14 -2.05
C PHE A 125 -25.16 0.02 -3.28
N ASN A 126 -24.74 0.58 -4.41
CA ASN A 126 -25.45 0.46 -5.68
C ASN A 126 -25.22 -0.87 -6.41
N GLY A 127 -24.43 -1.79 -5.84
CA GLY A 127 -24.16 -3.10 -6.44
C GLY A 127 -23.28 -3.04 -7.70
N ASN A 128 -22.59 -1.92 -7.96
CA ASN A 128 -21.71 -1.76 -9.11
C ASN A 128 -20.32 -2.40 -8.90
N THR A 129 -20.17 -3.22 -7.87
CA THR A 129 -18.91 -3.87 -7.51
C THR A 129 -19.02 -5.37 -7.71
N SER A 130 -17.93 -6.05 -8.07
CA SER A 130 -17.88 -7.51 -8.30
C SER A 130 -18.01 -8.36 -7.01
N MET A 131 -18.62 -7.82 -5.95
CA MET A 131 -18.87 -8.53 -4.71
C MET A 131 -19.99 -9.56 -4.91
N TRP A 132 -19.92 -10.70 -4.24
CA TRP A 132 -20.93 -11.75 -4.34
C TRP A 132 -22.34 -11.22 -4.03
N GLU A 133 -23.28 -11.48 -4.94
CA GLU A 133 -24.70 -11.07 -4.83
C GLU A 133 -25.38 -11.54 -3.53
N SER A 134 -24.83 -12.56 -2.88
CA SER A 134 -25.36 -13.14 -1.64
C SER A 134 -24.94 -12.41 -0.36
N VAL A 135 -24.08 -11.38 -0.43
CA VAL A 135 -23.58 -10.66 0.76
C VAL A 135 -24.42 -9.39 1.02
N PRO A 136 -25.02 -9.22 2.22
CA PRO A 136 -25.72 -8.00 2.57
C PRO A 136 -24.84 -6.75 2.45
N PRO A 137 -25.37 -5.60 2.00
CA PRO A 137 -24.54 -4.41 1.76
C PRO A 137 -23.77 -3.92 2.99
N GLY A 138 -24.33 -4.04 4.19
CA GLY A 138 -23.64 -3.68 5.43
C GLY A 138 -22.43 -4.58 5.74
N LEU A 139 -22.54 -5.89 5.47
CA LEU A 139 -21.44 -6.83 5.67
C LEU A 139 -20.32 -6.61 4.64
N ALA A 140 -20.68 -6.28 3.40
CA ALA A 140 -19.76 -5.88 2.34
C ALA A 140 -18.86 -4.70 2.75
N VAL A 141 -19.41 -3.67 3.40
CA VAL A 141 -18.63 -2.53 3.89
C VAL A 141 -17.62 -2.95 4.95
N VAL A 142 -18.04 -3.78 5.91
CA VAL A 142 -17.13 -4.27 6.97
C VAL A 142 -16.00 -5.09 6.37
N VAL A 143 -16.31 -6.00 5.45
CA VAL A 143 -15.30 -6.82 4.75
C VAL A 143 -14.35 -5.92 3.95
N PHE A 144 -14.85 -4.90 3.25
CA PHE A 144 -14.03 -3.96 2.51
C PHE A 144 -12.98 -3.26 3.40
N PHE A 145 -13.40 -2.70 4.54
CA PHE A 145 -12.46 -2.04 5.44
C PHE A 145 -11.46 -3.01 6.07
N VAL A 146 -11.89 -4.21 6.46
CA VAL A 146 -10.99 -5.24 7.00
C VAL A 146 -9.93 -5.64 5.97
N LEU A 147 -10.34 -5.92 4.73
CA LEU A 147 -9.41 -6.26 3.65
C LEU A 147 -8.46 -5.09 3.31
N MET A 148 -8.97 -3.86 3.30
CA MET A 148 -8.14 -2.66 3.10
C MET A 148 -7.10 -2.50 4.21
N CYS A 149 -7.46 -2.74 5.48
CA CYS A 149 -6.52 -2.73 6.59
C CYS A 149 -5.45 -3.82 6.43
N ILE A 150 -5.83 -5.04 6.05
CA ILE A 150 -4.88 -6.14 5.84
C ILE A 150 -3.90 -5.78 4.71
N LEU A 151 -4.40 -5.30 3.56
CA LEU A 151 -3.56 -4.93 2.43
C LEU A 151 -2.59 -3.79 2.81
N GLY A 152 -3.07 -2.77 3.51
CA GLY A 152 -2.22 -1.69 4.01
C GLY A 152 -1.12 -2.19 4.97
N MET A 153 -1.43 -3.15 5.84
CA MET A 153 -0.44 -3.79 6.71
C MET A 153 0.59 -4.61 5.92
N LEU A 154 0.17 -5.34 4.88
CA LEU A 154 1.07 -6.15 4.05
C LEU A 154 2.08 -5.29 3.28
N GLU A 155 1.62 -4.20 2.66
CA GLU A 155 2.49 -3.23 1.98
C GLU A 155 3.46 -2.55 2.97
N GLY A 156 2.94 -2.12 4.13
CA GLY A 156 3.77 -1.54 5.19
C GLY A 156 4.84 -2.51 5.73
N MET A 157 4.51 -3.80 5.79
CA MET A 157 5.43 -4.85 6.23
C MET A 157 6.56 -5.08 5.22
N GLN A 158 6.31 -5.00 3.92
CA GLN A 158 7.36 -5.11 2.89
C GLN A 158 8.43 -4.02 3.05
N ILE A 159 8.02 -2.77 3.31
CA ILE A 159 8.95 -1.65 3.58
C ILE A 159 9.69 -1.87 4.90
N ALA A 160 8.99 -2.35 5.93
CA ALA A 160 9.60 -2.65 7.21
C ALA A 160 10.68 -3.73 7.09
N PHE A 161 10.44 -4.80 6.31
CA PHE A 161 11.44 -5.84 6.03
C PHE A 161 12.67 -5.31 5.30
N PHE A 162 12.49 -4.44 4.31
CA PHE A 162 13.62 -3.77 3.65
C PHE A 162 14.46 -2.91 4.61
N SER A 163 13.81 -2.21 5.54
CA SER A 163 14.53 -1.43 6.56
C SER A 163 15.25 -2.34 7.57
N VAL A 164 14.59 -3.40 8.04
CA VAL A 164 15.15 -4.40 8.96
C VAL A 164 16.36 -5.11 8.36
N ALA A 165 16.38 -5.32 7.04
CA ALA A 165 17.51 -5.91 6.32
C ALA A 165 18.84 -5.13 6.53
N LYS A 166 18.76 -3.84 6.84
CA LYS A 166 19.92 -2.96 7.07
C LYS A 166 20.46 -3.00 8.50
N PHE A 167 19.76 -3.65 9.45
CA PHE A 167 20.17 -3.71 10.86
C PHE A 167 21.13 -4.87 11.15
N LYS A 168 22.19 -4.56 11.90
CA LYS A 168 23.10 -5.58 12.43
C LYS A 168 22.42 -6.42 13.50
N LYS A 169 22.85 -7.67 13.68
CA LYS A 169 22.24 -8.62 14.63
C LYS A 169 22.14 -8.09 16.08
N ASN A 170 23.04 -7.21 16.50
CA ASN A 170 23.09 -6.61 17.83
C ASN A 170 22.09 -5.45 18.04
N GLU A 171 21.52 -4.88 16.98
CA GLU A 171 20.55 -3.77 17.03
C GLU A 171 19.10 -4.25 16.88
N ARG A 172 18.90 -5.54 16.60
CA ARG A 172 17.59 -6.17 16.53
C ARG A 172 17.06 -6.30 17.96
N GLY A 173 16.08 -5.46 18.31
CA GLY A 173 15.59 -5.28 19.68
C GLY A 173 15.20 -6.56 20.45
N SER A 174 14.78 -6.42 21.70
CA SER A 174 14.61 -7.55 22.63
C SER A 174 13.35 -8.40 22.43
N SER A 175 12.40 -7.96 21.58
CA SER A 175 11.10 -8.62 21.41
C SER A 175 11.21 -9.98 20.74
N PHE A 176 10.52 -10.98 21.29
CA PHE A 176 10.54 -12.37 20.82
C PHE A 176 10.07 -12.52 19.37
N PHE A 177 8.92 -11.91 19.02
CA PHE A 177 8.38 -11.99 17.67
C PHE A 177 9.26 -11.27 16.64
N ALA A 178 9.83 -10.13 17.01
CA ALA A 178 10.75 -9.41 16.14
C ALA A 178 12.01 -10.23 15.83
N LYS A 179 12.59 -10.89 16.85
CA LYS A 179 13.75 -11.77 16.68
C LYS A 179 13.44 -12.98 15.81
N LYS A 180 12.31 -13.66 16.03
CA LYS A 180 11.92 -14.81 15.19
C LYS A 180 11.71 -14.44 13.72
N ILE A 181 11.06 -13.31 13.47
CA ILE A 181 10.84 -12.83 12.09
C ILE A 181 12.18 -12.44 11.45
N CYS A 182 13.08 -11.80 12.21
CA CYS A 182 14.43 -11.50 11.71
C CYS A 182 15.26 -12.78 11.51
N GLU A 183 15.15 -13.79 12.37
CA GLU A 183 15.86 -15.06 12.16
C GLU A 183 15.42 -15.71 10.87
N LEU A 184 14.10 -15.79 10.62
CA LEU A 184 13.54 -16.31 9.36
C LEU A 184 13.95 -15.49 8.14
N LEU A 185 13.99 -14.16 8.25
CA LEU A 185 14.37 -13.28 7.14
C LEU A 185 15.84 -13.47 6.70
N TYR A 186 16.70 -13.91 7.62
CA TYR A 186 18.13 -14.13 7.36
C TYR A 186 18.51 -15.64 7.32
N ASP A 187 17.52 -16.54 7.41
CA ASP A 187 17.76 -17.98 7.35
C ASP A 187 17.93 -18.42 5.89
N GLY A 188 19.09 -19.00 5.57
CA GLY A 188 19.51 -19.33 4.20
C GLY A 188 20.18 -18.16 3.47
N ASP A 189 21.51 -18.06 3.61
CA ASP A 189 22.40 -17.15 2.84
C ASP A 189 21.82 -15.74 2.57
N GLY A 190 21.31 -15.09 3.63
CA GLY A 190 20.85 -13.70 3.63
C GLY A 190 21.97 -12.65 3.44
N HIS A 191 22.87 -12.90 2.49
CA HIS A 191 23.92 -12.01 2.02
C HIS A 191 23.47 -11.07 0.89
N ASN A 192 22.27 -11.24 0.33
CA ASN A 192 21.73 -10.42 -0.77
C ASN A 192 20.39 -9.74 -0.42
N LEU A 193 20.42 -8.85 0.57
CA LEU A 193 19.58 -7.65 0.60
C LEU A 193 20.49 -6.43 0.80
#